data_AF-A0A9Q1HXX7-F1
#
_entry.id   AF-A0A9Q1HXX7-F1
#
_cell.length_a   1.000
_cell.length_b   1.000
_cell.length_c   1.000
_cell.angle_alpha   90.00
_cell.angle_beta   90.00
_cell.angle_gamma   90.00
#
_symmetry.space_group_name_H-M   'P 1'
#
loop_
_entity.id
_entity.type
_entity.pdbx_description
1 polymer ?
#
loop_
_entity_poly.entity_id
_entity_poly.type
_entity_poly.pdbx_seq_one_letter_code
_entity_poly.pdbx_strand_id
1 'polypeptide(L)'
;MFQGSVRNSTVCVRGQHEASVECCPFLILPLPLLPSGDSEQQYSLEDSWCACFRSSVLDGDNQMYCDICEEKTDAEAMSQIEEYPQVLMLHLKRFEFDYTWMRYTKNSSIVEIPLSLNVEKHRYDLYAIADHVGSYTGGHYFAHIRSYETQSWYTFNDARVEKDQL
;
A
#
# COMPACT_ATOMS: atom_id res chain seq x y z
N MET A 1 -11.26 11.10 -11.02
CA MET A 1 -9.98 11.72 -10.64
C MET A 1 -9.26 10.89 -9.59
N PHE A 2 -9.84 10.66 -8.41
CA PHE A 2 -9.19 9.91 -7.30
C PHE A 2 -9.54 8.42 -7.21
N GLN A 3 -10.67 8.00 -7.79
CA GLN A 3 -11.09 6.60 -7.74
C GLN A 3 -10.32 5.76 -8.77
N GLY A 4 -9.78 4.64 -8.30
CA GLY A 4 -9.30 3.53 -9.13
C GLY A 4 -10.02 2.24 -8.75
N SER A 5 -9.59 1.12 -9.32
CA SER A 5 -10.10 -0.21 -8.96
C SER A 5 -8.98 -1.26 -8.92
N VAL A 6 -9.09 -2.21 -7.99
CA VAL A 6 -8.22 -3.38 -7.88
C VAL A 6 -9.03 -4.60 -8.26
N ARG A 7 -8.52 -5.40 -9.21
CA ARG A 7 -9.04 -6.72 -9.51
C ARG A 7 -8.36 -7.74 -8.61
N ASN A 8 -9.15 -8.41 -7.78
CA ASN A 8 -8.75 -9.56 -7.01
C ASN A 8 -9.25 -10.80 -7.74
N SER A 9 -8.39 -11.79 -7.94
CA SER A 9 -8.80 -13.08 -8.49
C SER A 9 -8.15 -14.23 -7.76
N THR A 10 -8.89 -15.32 -7.66
CA THR A 10 -8.42 -16.55 -7.05
C THR A 10 -8.58 -17.67 -8.06
N VAL A 11 -7.47 -18.36 -8.35
CA VAL A 11 -7.42 -19.47 -9.31
C VAL A 11 -7.16 -20.76 -8.56
N CYS A 12 -8.04 -21.74 -8.76
CA CYS A 12 -7.86 -23.10 -8.26
C CYS A 12 -6.63 -23.73 -8.93
N VAL A 13 -5.66 -24.20 -8.16
CA VAL A 13 -4.42 -24.78 -8.70
C VAL A 13 -4.68 -26.13 -9.38
N ARG A 14 -5.58 -26.95 -8.82
CA ARG A 14 -5.87 -28.29 -9.34
C ARG A 14 -6.52 -28.27 -10.72
N GLY A 15 -7.54 -27.43 -10.89
CA GLY A 15 -8.34 -27.35 -12.11
C GLY A 15 -7.93 -26.23 -13.06
N GLN A 16 -7.08 -25.29 -12.61
CA GLN A 16 -6.79 -24.02 -13.31
C GLN A 16 -8.05 -23.21 -13.64
N HIS A 17 -9.09 -23.35 -12.82
CA HIS A 17 -10.32 -22.60 -12.99
C HIS A 17 -10.26 -21.31 -12.17
N GLU A 18 -10.76 -20.22 -12.75
CA GLU A 18 -10.99 -18.98 -12.01
C GLU A 18 -12.17 -19.19 -11.06
N ALA A 19 -11.85 -19.27 -9.77
CA ALA A 19 -12.83 -19.61 -8.75
C ALA A 19 -13.55 -18.36 -8.22
N SER A 20 -12.87 -17.22 -8.21
CA SER A 20 -13.51 -15.93 -7.93
C SER A 20 -12.77 -14.78 -8.61
N VAL A 21 -13.53 -13.75 -8.95
CA VAL A 21 -13.04 -12.45 -9.41
C VAL A 21 -13.89 -11.35 -8.81
N GLU A 22 -13.23 -10.34 -8.26
CA GLU A 22 -13.89 -9.15 -7.77
C GLU A 22 -13.10 -7.91 -8.19
N CYS A 23 -13.79 -6.91 -8.72
CA CYS A 23 -13.21 -5.60 -8.99
C CYS A 23 -13.68 -4.61 -7.93
N CYS A 24 -12.80 -4.26 -7.00
CA CYS A 24 -13.12 -3.41 -5.87
C CYS A 24 -12.67 -1.97 -6.14
N PRO A 25 -13.56 -0.96 -6.08
CA PRO A 25 -13.14 0.44 -6.18
C PRO A 25 -12.33 0.86 -4.95
N PHE A 26 -11.35 1.74 -5.14
CA PHE A 26 -10.61 2.35 -4.04
C PHE A 26 -10.41 3.85 -4.26
N LEU A 27 -10.34 4.60 -3.17
CA LEU A 27 -9.89 6.00 -3.15
C LEU A 27 -8.46 6.11 -2.60
N ILE A 28 -8.15 5.29 -1.60
CA ILE A 28 -6.84 5.23 -0.94
C ILE A 28 -6.41 3.76 -0.95
N LEU A 29 -5.20 3.48 -1.46
CA LEU A 29 -4.63 2.15 -1.46
C LEU A 29 -3.74 1.99 -0.21
N PRO A 30 -4.10 1.07 0.71
CA PRO A 30 -3.35 0.92 1.95
C PRO A 30 -2.21 -0.09 1.77
N LEU A 31 -0.96 0.37 1.89
CA LEU A 31 0.24 -0.42 1.66
C LEU A 31 0.79 -0.99 2.99
N PRO A 32 1.10 -2.29 3.07
CA PRO A 32 1.80 -2.87 4.20
C PRO A 32 3.24 -2.33 4.26
N LEU A 33 3.81 -2.21 5.46
CA LEU A 33 5.24 -1.94 5.60
C LEU A 33 5.95 -3.24 5.94
N LEU A 34 6.64 -3.81 4.94
CA LEU A 34 7.49 -4.97 5.13
C LEU A 34 8.95 -4.55 5.10
N PRO A 35 9.81 -5.08 5.99
CA PRO A 35 11.24 -4.81 5.94
C PRO A 35 11.84 -5.37 4.64
N SER A 36 12.74 -4.61 4.05
CA SER A 36 13.47 -4.94 2.84
C SER A 36 14.64 -5.87 3.18
N GLY A 37 14.60 -7.11 2.68
CA GLY A 37 15.69 -8.09 2.84
C GLY A 37 15.90 -8.55 4.30
N ASP A 38 17.14 -8.88 4.65
CA ASP A 38 17.51 -9.40 5.98
C ASP A 38 17.61 -8.32 7.07
N SER A 39 17.42 -7.04 6.74
CA SER A 39 17.52 -5.92 7.67
C SER A 39 16.14 -5.40 8.06
N GLU A 40 15.76 -5.57 9.33
CA GLU A 40 14.45 -5.18 9.88
C GLU A 40 14.15 -3.66 9.86
N GLN A 41 15.10 -2.83 9.40
CA GLN A 41 15.05 -1.36 9.52
C GLN A 41 15.07 -0.60 8.20
N GLN A 42 15.13 -1.29 7.06
CA GLN A 42 15.02 -0.63 5.76
C GLN A 42 13.63 -0.89 5.17
N TYR A 43 12.96 0.17 4.73
CA TYR A 43 11.64 0.10 4.12
C TYR A 43 11.63 0.98 2.88
N SER A 44 10.99 0.52 1.82
CA SER A 44 10.76 1.32 0.61
C SER A 44 9.29 1.27 0.21
N LEU A 45 8.83 2.31 -0.49
CA LEU A 45 7.49 2.33 -1.08
C LEU A 45 7.36 1.22 -2.14
N GLU A 46 8.42 0.95 -2.89
CA GLU A 46 8.49 -0.05 -3.95
C GLU A 46 8.34 -1.47 -3.41
N ASP A 47 8.97 -1.80 -2.27
CA ASP A 47 8.80 -3.10 -1.63
C ASP A 47 7.38 -3.24 -1.05
N SER A 48 6.87 -2.16 -0.46
CA SER A 48 5.49 -2.11 0.05
C SER A 48 4.46 -2.29 -1.07
N TRP A 49 4.74 -1.71 -2.24
CA TRP A 49 3.96 -1.88 -3.47
C TRP A 49 4.01 -3.33 -3.94
N CYS A 50 5.20 -3.88 -4.12
CA CYS A 50 5.40 -5.27 -4.54
C CYS A 50 4.70 -6.25 -3.58
N ALA A 51 4.79 -6.01 -2.27
CA ALA A 51 4.13 -6.81 -1.25
C ALA A 51 2.61 -6.75 -1.35
N CYS A 52 2.05 -5.58 -1.66
CA CYS A 52 0.61 -5.39 -1.78
C CYS A 52 -0.01 -6.18 -2.95
N PHE A 53 0.75 -6.42 -4.02
CA PHE A 53 0.30 -7.12 -5.23
C PHE A 53 0.99 -8.48 -5.43
N ARG A 54 1.74 -8.96 -4.43
CA ARG A 54 2.37 -10.29 -4.47
C ARG A 54 1.27 -11.34 -4.45
N SER A 55 1.33 -12.31 -5.35
CA SER A 55 0.42 -13.46 -5.27
C SER A 55 0.65 -14.24 -3.98
N SER A 56 -0.42 -14.80 -3.45
CA SER A 56 -0.41 -15.61 -2.24
C SER A 56 -1.05 -16.96 -2.52
N VAL A 57 -0.46 -18.01 -1.97
CA VAL A 57 -1.02 -19.36 -2.06
C VAL A 57 -1.95 -19.59 -0.88
N LEU A 58 -3.14 -20.10 -1.16
CA LEU A 58 -4.13 -20.55 -0.20
C LEU A 58 -4.04 -22.08 -0.10
N ASP A 59 -3.31 -22.59 0.88
CA ASP A 59 -3.04 -24.02 1.06
C ASP A 59 -3.26 -24.49 2.50
N GLY A 60 -3.13 -25.80 2.74
CA GLY A 60 -3.27 -26.41 4.06
C GLY A 60 -4.61 -26.07 4.73
N ASP A 61 -4.55 -25.49 5.93
CA ASP A 61 -5.76 -25.08 6.67
C ASP A 61 -6.50 -23.90 6.01
N ASN A 62 -5.83 -23.15 5.12
CA ASN A 62 -6.36 -21.98 4.40
C ASN A 62 -6.87 -22.33 3.00
N GLN A 63 -6.99 -23.61 2.64
CA GLN A 63 -7.54 -24.03 1.36
C GLN A 63 -8.93 -23.44 1.11
N MET A 64 -9.16 -23.03 -0.14
CA MET A 64 -10.45 -22.55 -0.58
C MET A 64 -11.35 -23.71 -1.05
N TYR A 65 -12.66 -23.53 -0.96
CA TYR A 65 -13.60 -24.44 -1.62
C TYR A 65 -13.80 -24.00 -3.07
N CYS A 66 -13.65 -24.92 -4.02
CA CYS A 66 -13.88 -24.65 -5.44
C CYS A 66 -15.20 -25.28 -5.88
N ASP A 67 -16.16 -24.44 -6.29
CA ASP A 67 -17.50 -24.90 -6.71
C ASP A 67 -17.48 -25.77 -7.98
N ILE A 68 -16.44 -25.65 -8.81
CA ILE A 68 -16.29 -26.44 -10.04
C ILE A 68 -15.69 -27.83 -9.74
N CYS A 69 -14.78 -27.91 -8.77
CA CYS A 69 -14.19 -29.18 -8.34
C CYS A 69 -15.00 -29.87 -7.23
N GLU A 70 -15.94 -29.14 -6.61
CA GLU A 70 -16.77 -29.56 -5.47
C GLU A 70 -15.97 -30.00 -4.23
N GLU A 71 -14.76 -29.46 -4.04
CA GLU A 71 -13.88 -29.81 -2.92
C GLU A 71 -12.95 -28.67 -2.49
N LYS A 72 -12.31 -28.85 -1.32
CA LYS A 72 -11.23 -27.95 -0.89
C LYS A 72 -9.97 -28.19 -1.71
N THR A 73 -9.38 -27.11 -2.20
CA THR A 73 -8.22 -27.13 -3.08
C THR A 73 -7.27 -26.00 -2.74
N ASP A 74 -6.00 -26.24 -3.00
CA ASP A 74 -5.02 -25.17 -3.05
C ASP A 74 -5.39 -24.19 -4.17
N ALA A 75 -5.11 -22.91 -3.93
CA ALA A 75 -5.40 -21.85 -4.88
C ALA A 75 -4.35 -20.75 -4.84
N GLU A 76 -4.25 -19.99 -5.92
CA GLU A 76 -3.43 -18.78 -5.98
C GLU A 76 -4.35 -17.56 -6.01
N ALA A 77 -4.23 -16.71 -5.00
CA ALA A 77 -4.90 -15.41 -4.94
C ALA A 77 -3.93 -14.33 -5.44
N MET A 78 -4.42 -13.48 -6.34
CA MET A 78 -3.67 -12.40 -6.95
C MET A 78 -4.50 -11.12 -6.94
N SER A 79 -3.80 -9.99 -6.84
CA SER A 79 -4.39 -8.66 -6.91
C SER A 79 -3.62 -7.84 -7.92
N GLN A 80 -4.31 -7.01 -8.69
CA GLN A 80 -3.70 -6.06 -9.62
C GLN A 80 -4.56 -4.81 -9.75
N ILE A 81 -3.98 -3.67 -10.11
CA ILE A 81 -4.76 -2.47 -10.43
C ILE A 81 -5.39 -2.66 -11.81
N GLU A 82 -6.71 -2.50 -11.86
CA GLU A 82 -7.50 -2.60 -13.08
C GLU A 82 -7.77 -1.21 -13.66
N GLU A 83 -8.23 -0.27 -12.81
CA GLU A 83 -8.39 1.14 -13.17
C GLU A 83 -7.43 2.03 -12.38
N TYR A 84 -6.63 2.80 -13.12
CA TYR A 84 -5.60 3.68 -12.59
C TYR A 84 -6.15 5.10 -12.38
N PRO A 85 -6.19 5.63 -11.14
CA PRO A 85 -6.69 6.98 -10.88
C PRO A 85 -5.72 8.04 -11.41
N GLN A 86 -6.22 9.24 -11.73
CA GLN A 86 -5.33 10.36 -12.08
C GLN A 86 -4.50 10.84 -10.86
N VAL A 87 -5.08 10.73 -9.67
CA VAL A 87 -4.40 11.04 -8.41
C VAL A 87 -4.44 9.78 -7.53
N LEU A 88 -3.28 9.16 -7.36
CA LEU A 88 -3.11 7.96 -6.55
C LEU A 88 -2.78 8.34 -5.11
N MET A 89 -3.66 7.98 -4.17
CA MET A 89 -3.43 8.17 -2.73
C MET A 89 -2.98 6.85 -2.10
N LEU A 90 -1.82 6.86 -1.45
CA LEU A 90 -1.23 5.71 -0.78
C LEU A 90 -1.22 5.93 0.73
N HIS A 91 -1.67 4.95 1.49
CA HIS A 91 -1.62 4.96 2.95
C HIS A 91 -0.64 3.91 3.45
N LEU A 92 0.50 4.34 3.97
CA LEU A 92 1.46 3.44 4.62
C LEU A 92 0.88 2.97 5.96
N LYS A 93 0.63 1.67 6.10
CA LYS A 93 0.10 1.05 7.32
C LYS A 93 1.15 1.04 8.43
N ARG A 94 1.40 2.20 9.04
CA ARG A 94 2.40 2.38 10.11
C ARG A 94 1.96 1.92 11.49
N PHE A 95 0.71 1.51 11.67
CA PHE A 95 0.19 1.11 12.98
C PHE A 95 -0.19 -0.35 12.99
N GLU A 96 0.39 -1.09 13.93
CA GLU A 96 0.14 -2.51 14.10
C GLU A 96 -0.07 -2.82 15.58
N PHE A 97 -0.74 -3.95 15.84
CA PHE A 97 -0.92 -4.43 17.20
C PHE A 97 0.29 -5.28 17.59
N ASP A 98 1.05 -4.81 18.57
CA ASP A 98 2.15 -5.54 19.15
C ASP A 98 1.60 -6.54 20.18
N TYR A 99 1.66 -7.83 19.84
CA TYR A 99 1.18 -8.91 20.70
C TYR A 99 2.08 -9.18 21.92
N THR A 100 3.34 -8.77 21.90
CA THR A 100 4.25 -8.92 23.04
C THR A 100 3.86 -7.93 24.14
N TRP A 101 3.60 -6.68 23.76
CA TRP A 101 3.25 -5.61 24.69
C TRP A 101 1.75 -5.37 24.81
N MET A 102 0.93 -6.13 24.07
CA MET A 102 -0.53 -6.05 24.01
C MET A 102 -1.04 -4.63 23.77
N ARG A 103 -0.45 -3.92 22.81
CA ARG A 103 -0.79 -2.52 22.50
C ARG A 103 -0.56 -2.19 21.03
N TYR A 104 -1.23 -1.16 20.53
CA TYR A 104 -0.89 -0.60 19.23
C TYR A 104 0.41 0.21 19.29
N THR A 105 1.30 -0.04 18.34
CA THR A 105 2.57 0.67 18.19
C THR A 105 2.66 1.27 16.79
N LYS A 106 3.47 2.33 16.66
CA LYS A 106 3.73 2.98 15.38
C LYS A 106 5.12 2.58 14.89
N ASN A 107 5.18 2.00 13.70
CA ASN A 107 6.41 1.84 12.94
C ASN A 107 6.94 3.23 12.53
N SER A 108 7.95 3.69 13.26
CA SER A 108 8.60 4.99 13.09
C SER A 108 9.86 4.90 12.21
N SER A 109 10.10 3.75 11.58
CA SER A 109 11.21 3.56 10.64
C SER A 109 11.05 4.46 9.42
N ILE A 110 12.19 4.91 8.89
CA ILE A 110 12.25 5.68 7.65
C ILE A 110 11.79 4.77 6.51
N VAL A 111 10.96 5.32 5.63
CA VAL A 111 10.53 4.66 4.40
C VAL A 111 11.06 5.49 3.25
N GLU A 112 11.83 4.86 2.36
CA GLU A 112 12.25 5.49 1.11
C GLU A 112 11.04 5.66 0.19
N ILE A 113 10.77 6.90 -0.22
CA ILE A 113 9.65 7.24 -1.09
C ILE A 113 10.23 7.91 -2.35
N PRO A 114 10.08 7.29 -3.54
CA PRO A 114 10.61 7.86 -4.77
C PRO A 114 9.84 9.12 -5.19
N LEU A 115 10.51 10.05 -5.87
CA LEU A 115 9.84 11.20 -6.49
C LEU A 115 8.95 10.80 -7.69
N SER A 116 9.19 9.62 -8.27
CA SER A 116 8.41 9.06 -9.36
C SER A 116 8.25 7.56 -9.15
N LEU A 117 7.01 7.09 -9.10
CA LEU A 117 6.64 5.68 -9.02
C LEU A 117 6.16 5.20 -10.39
N ASN A 118 6.75 4.12 -10.91
CA ASN A 118 6.29 3.47 -12.13
C ASN A 118 5.44 2.26 -11.77
N VAL A 119 4.18 2.26 -12.21
CA VAL A 119 3.24 1.16 -12.05
C VAL A 119 2.83 0.69 -13.43
N GLU A 120 3.38 -0.44 -13.87
CA GLU A 120 3.23 -0.95 -15.23
C GLU A 120 3.55 0.12 -16.29
N LYS A 121 2.54 0.62 -17.00
CA LYS A 121 2.65 1.65 -18.05
C LYS A 121 2.33 3.06 -17.55
N HIS A 122 2.01 3.20 -16.26
CA HIS A 122 1.62 4.46 -15.64
C HIS A 122 2.75 5.00 -14.77
N ARG A 123 3.08 6.27 -14.93
CA ARG A 123 4.04 6.98 -14.07
C ARG A 123 3.28 7.96 -13.18
N TYR A 124 3.53 7.88 -11.88
CA TYR A 124 3.02 8.83 -10.89
C TYR A 124 4.19 9.64 -10.34
N ASP A 125 4.09 10.97 -10.41
CA ASP A 125 5.06 11.84 -9.77
C ASP A 125 4.54 12.27 -8.38
N LEU A 126 5.39 12.14 -7.37
CA LEU A 126 5.07 12.52 -6.01
C LEU A 126 4.90 14.04 -5.92
N TYR A 127 3.74 14.46 -5.42
CA TYR A 127 3.43 15.88 -5.24
C TYR A 127 3.03 16.25 -3.81
N ALA A 128 2.68 15.27 -2.97
CA ALA A 128 2.29 15.51 -1.59
C ALA A 128 2.64 14.33 -0.68
N ILE A 129 3.02 14.64 0.55
CA ILE A 129 3.19 13.70 1.67
C ILE A 129 2.45 14.29 2.86
N ALA A 130 1.62 13.48 3.54
CA ALA A 130 1.02 13.83 4.82
C ALA A 130 1.75 13.07 5.93
N ASP A 131 2.48 13.81 6.76
CA ASP A 131 3.25 13.26 7.86
C ASP A 131 2.47 13.29 9.16
N HIS A 132 2.74 12.28 9.99
CA HIS A 132 2.24 12.19 11.34
C HIS A 132 3.44 12.06 12.29
N VAL A 133 3.51 12.90 13.33
CA VAL A 133 4.49 12.79 14.42
C VAL A 133 3.75 12.52 15.71
N GLY A 134 4.12 11.46 16.43
CA GLY A 134 3.42 11.01 17.63
C GLY A 134 3.22 9.51 17.65
N SER A 135 2.34 9.07 18.55
CA SER A 135 2.03 7.66 18.80
C SER A 135 0.63 7.30 18.27
N TYR A 136 0.21 6.05 18.48
CA TYR A 136 -1.14 5.61 18.14
C TYR A 136 -2.25 6.44 18.80
N THR A 137 -2.04 6.89 20.04
CA THR A 137 -3.07 7.58 20.84
C THR A 137 -3.13 9.08 20.60
N GLY A 138 -2.19 9.63 19.83
CA GLY A 138 -2.15 11.07 19.57
C GLY A 138 -0.85 11.52 18.93
N GLY A 139 -0.94 12.63 18.22
CA GLY A 139 0.17 13.24 17.52
C GLY A 139 -0.25 14.49 16.77
N HIS A 140 0.61 14.89 15.84
CA HIS A 140 0.48 16.10 15.03
C HIS A 140 0.64 15.74 13.56
N TYR A 141 -0.20 16.34 12.72
CA TYR A 141 -0.14 16.16 11.27
C TYR A 141 0.34 17.43 10.58
N PHE A 142 1.17 17.26 9.56
CA PHE A 142 1.60 18.33 8.66
C PHE A 142 1.83 17.74 7.28
N ALA A 143 2.04 18.58 6.26
CA ALA A 143 2.19 18.11 4.90
C ALA A 143 3.38 18.72 4.17
N HIS A 144 4.06 17.92 3.36
CA HIS A 144 4.98 18.40 2.34
C HIS A 144 4.25 18.41 1.01
N ILE A 145 4.25 19.53 0.30
CA ILE A 145 3.59 19.65 -1.00
C ILE A 145 4.56 20.28 -1.99
N ARG A 146 4.72 19.65 -3.16
CA ARG A 146 5.48 20.19 -4.28
C ARG A 146 4.57 21.10 -5.10
N SER A 147 4.90 22.39 -5.16
CA SER A 147 4.15 23.34 -5.97
C SER A 147 4.32 23.03 -7.45
N TYR A 148 3.20 22.97 -8.18
CA TYR A 148 3.20 22.82 -9.62
C TYR A 148 3.84 24.04 -10.32
N GLU A 149 3.64 25.24 -9.78
CA GLU A 149 4.12 26.49 -10.37
C GLU A 149 5.63 26.67 -10.22
N THR A 150 6.16 26.43 -9.01
CA THR A 150 7.57 26.71 -8.69
C THR A 150 8.45 25.47 -8.71
N GLN A 151 7.86 24.27 -8.87
CA GLN A 151 8.52 22.97 -8.77
C GLN A 151 9.29 22.75 -7.46
N SER A 152 9.03 23.59 -6.46
CA SER A 152 9.68 23.57 -5.15
C SER A 152 8.78 22.90 -4.12
N TRP A 153 9.40 22.26 -3.13
CA TRP A 153 8.72 21.68 -1.98
C TRP A 153 8.46 22.74 -0.91
N TYR A 154 7.33 22.59 -0.23
CA TYR A 154 6.93 23.42 0.88
C TYR A 154 6.36 22.55 1.99
N THR A 155 6.71 22.87 3.22
CA THR A 155 6.14 22.28 4.44
C THR A 155 4.99 23.17 4.93
N PHE A 156 3.80 22.58 5.02
CA PHE A 156 2.59 23.18 5.55
C PHE A 156 2.32 22.61 6.95
N ASN A 157 2.57 23.43 7.97
CA ASN A 157 2.40 23.07 9.38
C ASN A 157 1.50 24.10 10.06
N ASP A 158 0.20 23.79 10.14
CA ASP A 158 -0.87 24.67 10.63
C ASP A 158 -0.84 26.06 9.98
N ALA A 159 -0.57 27.10 10.76
CA ALA A 159 -0.50 28.49 10.31
C ALA A 159 0.84 28.87 9.65
N ARG A 160 1.80 27.94 9.57
CA ARG A 160 3.14 28.18 9.02
C ARG A 160 3.33 27.42 7.72
N VAL A 161 3.82 28.13 6.71
CA VAL A 161 4.22 27.56 5.42
C VAL A 161 5.65 27.98 5.15
N GLU A 162 6.53 27.02 4.97
CA GLU A 162 7.95 27.23 4.75
C GLU A 162 8.38 26.51 3.48
N LYS A 163 9.24 27.14 2.67
CA LYS A 163 9.83 26.49 1.50
C LYS A 163 10.96 25.57 1.96
N ASP A 164 10.95 24.32 1.51
CA ASP A 164 11.98 23.35 1.87
C ASP A 164 13.31 23.77 1.23
N GLN A 165 14.38 23.80 2.03
CA GLN A 165 15.73 24.08 1.56
C GLN A 165 16.41 22.77 1.17
N LEU A 166 16.05 22.23 0.00
CA LEU A 166 16.78 21.13 -0.64
C LEU A 166 17.97 21.67 -1.45
#